data_AF-A0A183AWQ7-F1
#
_entry.id   AF-A0A183AWQ7-F1
#
_cell.length_a   1.000
_cell.length_b   1.000
_cell.length_c   1.000
_cell.angle_alpha   90.00
_cell.angle_beta   90.00
_cell.angle_gamma   90.00
#
_symmetry.space_group_name_H-M   'P 1'
#
loop_
_entity.id
_entity.type
_entity.pdbx_description
1 polymer ?
#
loop_
_entity_poly.entity_id
_entity_poly.type
_entity_poly.pdbx_seq_one_letter_code
_entity_poly.pdbx_strand_id
1 'polypeptide(L)'
;LIQLLLESISDKLRPLKLAETRLKERTQRQNVELCFDEAMRNLQNEVVEIRGAIRMLKDRAKHAEMTLSRLKHNQSGLENDIAVKENSLQIDQRCLNARRTFPIRDKRGSLFSLPVCY
;
A
#
# COMPACT_ATOMS: atom_id res chain seq x y z
N LEU A 1 6.03 -5.24 -6.76
CA LEU A 1 6.75 -5.04 -5.47
C LEU A 1 6.34 -6.06 -4.41
N ILE A 2 5.08 -6.12 -3.95
CA ILE A 2 4.66 -7.10 -2.92
C ILE A 2 4.95 -8.53 -3.37
N GLN A 3 4.58 -8.88 -4.60
CA GLN A 3 4.89 -10.19 -5.19
C GLN A 3 6.39 -10.51 -5.19
N LEU A 4 7.24 -9.54 -5.58
CA LEU A 4 8.69 -9.68 -5.55
C LEU A 4 9.23 -9.94 -4.12
N LEU A 5 8.63 -9.30 -3.10
CA LEU A 5 8.99 -9.55 -1.70
C LEU A 5 8.58 -10.96 -1.26
N LEU A 6 7.42 -11.45 -1.70
CA LEU A 6 6.96 -12.81 -1.40
C LEU A 6 7.82 -13.87 -2.10
N GLU A 7 8.20 -13.63 -3.35
CA GLU A 7 9.16 -14.47 -4.09
C GLU A 7 10.51 -14.50 -3.37
N SER A 8 11.03 -13.34 -2.97
CA SER A 8 12.29 -13.23 -2.20
C SER A 8 12.24 -13.99 -0.87
N ILE A 9 11.07 -14.03 -0.20
CA ILE A 9 10.88 -14.86 1.00
C ILE A 9 10.96 -16.33 0.64
N SER A 10 10.26 -16.76 -0.41
CA SER A 10 10.27 -18.15 -0.90
C SER A 10 11.69 -18.63 -1.21
N ASP A 11 12.48 -17.80 -1.89
CA ASP A 11 13.87 -18.11 -2.26
C ASP A 11 14.77 -18.33 -1.05
N LYS A 12 14.46 -17.67 0.08
CA LYS A 12 15.22 -17.80 1.34
C LYS A 12 14.83 -19.05 2.15
N LEU A 13 13.69 -19.70 1.87
CA LEU A 13 13.22 -20.86 2.64
C LEU A 13 14.09 -22.11 2.40
N ARG A 14 14.51 -22.34 1.15
CA ARG A 14 15.38 -23.48 0.81
C ARG A 14 16.75 -23.42 1.53
N PRO A 15 17.53 -22.33 1.43
CA PRO A 15 18.80 -22.25 2.14
C PRO A 15 18.62 -22.25 3.67
N LEU A 16 17.54 -21.66 4.21
CA LEU A 16 17.24 -21.76 5.64
C LEU A 16 17.09 -23.22 6.09
N LYS A 17 16.25 -23.99 5.38
CA LYS A 17 16.01 -25.40 5.70
C LYS A 17 17.29 -26.23 5.64
N LEU A 18 18.15 -25.95 4.65
CA LEU A 18 19.44 -26.60 4.51
C LEU A 18 20.34 -26.28 5.71
N ALA A 19 20.48 -25.01 6.07
CA ALA A 19 21.30 -24.58 7.20
C ALA A 19 20.79 -25.16 8.54
N GLU A 20 19.48 -25.18 8.77
CA GLU A 20 18.85 -25.77 9.94
C GLU A 20 19.07 -27.29 10.02
N THR A 21 18.95 -28.00 8.90
CA THR A 21 19.17 -29.45 8.84
C THR A 21 20.63 -29.78 9.17
N ARG A 22 21.58 -29.06 8.55
CA ARG A 22 23.02 -29.22 8.84
C ARG A 22 23.33 -28.91 10.30
N LEU A 23 22.72 -27.88 10.88
CA LEU A 23 22.95 -27.50 12.26
C LEU A 23 22.45 -28.60 13.19
N LYS A 24 21.26 -29.15 12.91
CA LYS A 24 20.70 -30.29 13.65
C LYS A 24 21.63 -31.51 13.59
N GLU A 25 22.11 -31.88 12.42
CA GLU A 25 23.04 -33.00 12.25
C GLU A 25 24.33 -32.80 13.08
N ARG A 26 24.91 -31.59 13.05
CA ARG A 26 26.11 -31.27 13.84
C ARG A 26 25.87 -31.34 15.34
N THR A 27 24.70 -30.93 15.83
CA THR A 27 24.34 -31.03 17.26
C THR A 27 24.08 -32.46 17.74
N GLN A 28 23.85 -33.40 16.82
CA GLN A 28 23.51 -34.80 17.15
C GLN A 28 24.71 -35.75 17.12
N ARG A 29 25.90 -35.28 16.75
CA ARG A 29 27.12 -36.11 16.74
C ARG A 29 27.47 -36.54 18.16
N GLN A 30 27.55 -37.85 18.38
CA GLN A 30 27.91 -38.45 19.66
C GLN A 30 29.42 -38.73 19.71
N ASN A 31 29.97 -38.85 20.93
CA ASN A 31 31.38 -39.16 21.23
C ASN A 31 32.36 -37.97 21.04
N VAL A 32 33.58 -38.24 20.56
CA VAL A 32 34.76 -37.35 20.63
C VAL A 32 34.66 -36.10 19.74
N GLU A 33 33.69 -36.01 18.83
CA GLU A 33 33.52 -34.85 17.94
C GLU A 33 32.64 -33.75 18.54
N LEU A 34 33.15 -33.06 19.57
CA LEU A 34 32.57 -31.80 20.01
C LEU A 34 32.83 -30.73 18.93
N CYS A 35 31.86 -30.49 18.06
CA CYS A 35 31.96 -29.63 16.88
C CYS A 35 31.95 -28.12 17.19
N PHE A 36 32.60 -27.66 18.26
CA PHE A 36 32.78 -26.23 18.59
C PHE A 36 33.81 -25.55 17.68
N ASP A 37 33.74 -25.85 16.39
CA ASP A 37 34.62 -25.28 15.38
C ASP A 37 34.01 -24.04 14.73
N GLU A 38 34.80 -23.41 13.86
CA GLU A 38 34.38 -22.23 13.13
C GLU A 38 33.16 -22.48 12.23
N ALA A 39 33.10 -23.66 11.61
CA ALA A 39 31.98 -24.05 10.75
C ALA A 39 30.64 -24.08 11.51
N MET A 40 30.64 -24.57 12.76
CA MET A 40 29.46 -24.55 13.62
C MET A 40 29.00 -23.12 13.94
N ARG A 41 29.93 -22.22 14.26
CA ARG A 41 29.62 -20.81 14.52
C ARG A 41 29.05 -20.11 13.29
N ASN A 42 29.68 -20.32 12.14
CA ASN A 42 29.23 -19.73 10.87
C ASN A 42 27.83 -20.22 10.49
N LEU A 43 27.53 -21.51 10.72
CA LEU A 43 26.21 -22.08 10.45
C LEU A 43 25.12 -21.53 11.39
N GLN A 44 25.44 -21.31 12.67
CA GLN A 44 24.52 -20.64 13.60
C GLN A 44 24.24 -19.20 13.17
N ASN A 45 25.27 -18.46 12.78
CA ASN A 45 25.13 -17.10 12.27
C ASN A 45 24.27 -17.07 11.00
N GLU A 46 24.53 -17.96 10.03
CA GLU A 46 23.76 -18.07 8.79
C GLU A 46 22.27 -18.30 9.06
N VAL A 47 21.92 -19.20 9.98
CA VAL A 47 20.51 -19.43 10.36
C VAL A 47 19.89 -18.17 10.96
N VAL A 48 20.60 -17.46 11.84
CA VAL A 48 20.12 -16.22 12.45
C VAL A 48 19.91 -15.12 11.40
N GLU A 49 20.87 -14.95 10.50
CA GLU A 49 20.83 -13.96 9.42
C GLU A 49 19.71 -14.23 8.43
N ILE A 50 19.57 -15.47 7.94
CA ILE A 50 18.51 -15.82 6.99
C ILE A 50 17.12 -15.64 7.63
N ARG A 51 16.95 -16.05 8.91
CA ARG A 51 15.70 -15.80 9.65
C ARG A 51 15.43 -14.30 9.83
N GLY A 52 16.48 -13.51 10.10
CA GLY A 52 16.40 -12.05 10.17
C GLY A 52 15.92 -11.44 8.85
N ALA A 53 16.55 -11.84 7.74
CA ALA A 53 16.18 -11.39 6.41
C ALA A 53 14.72 -11.74 6.06
N ILE A 54 14.27 -12.97 6.36
CA ILE A 54 12.87 -13.37 6.16
C ILE A 54 11.90 -12.50 6.97
N ARG A 55 12.22 -12.19 8.23
CA ARG A 55 11.38 -11.30 9.06
C ARG A 55 11.28 -9.91 8.44
N MET A 56 12.41 -9.31 8.08
CA MET A 56 12.43 -7.98 7.46
C MET A 56 11.63 -7.94 6.14
N LEU A 57 11.75 -8.98 5.31
CA LEU A 57 10.99 -9.07 4.07
C LEU A 57 9.48 -9.19 4.32
N LYS A 58 9.06 -9.98 5.32
CA LYS A 58 7.65 -10.11 5.73
C LYS A 58 7.08 -8.79 6.24
N ASP A 59 7.82 -8.10 7.10
CA ASP A 59 7.41 -6.79 7.62
C ASP A 59 7.26 -5.79 6.47
N ARG A 60 8.21 -5.79 5.53
CA ARG A 60 8.14 -4.90 4.36
C ARG A 60 6.96 -5.23 3.45
N ALA A 61 6.64 -6.51 3.25
CA ALA A 61 5.48 -6.92 2.47
C ALA A 61 4.17 -6.44 3.12
N LYS A 62 4.02 -6.66 4.44
CA LYS A 62 2.86 -6.20 5.21
C LYS A 62 2.71 -4.67 5.15
N HIS A 63 3.80 -3.92 5.32
CA HIS A 63 3.76 -2.46 5.21
C HIS A 63 3.35 -1.98 3.81
N ALA A 64 3.83 -2.66 2.76
CA ALA A 64 3.45 -2.34 1.38
C ALA A 64 1.96 -2.63 1.12
N GLU A 65 1.43 -3.74 1.62
CA GLU A 65 -0.01 -4.08 1.53
C GLU A 65 -0.90 -3.06 2.25
N MET A 66 -0.53 -2.68 3.48
CA MET A 66 -1.25 -1.65 4.25
C MET A 66 -1.26 -0.31 3.50
N THR A 67 -0.10 0.07 2.93
CA THR A 67 0.02 1.31 2.16
C THR A 67 -0.86 1.27 0.90
N LEU A 68 -0.84 0.15 0.17
CA LEU A 68 -1.68 -0.03 -1.02
C LEU A 68 -3.17 0.07 -0.68
N SER A 69 -3.60 -0.58 0.41
CA SER A 69 -4.99 -0.52 0.88
C SER A 69 -5.43 0.92 1.19
N ARG A 70 -4.60 1.66 1.93
CA ARG A 70 -4.84 3.07 2.25
C ARG A 70 -4.94 3.93 0.99
N LEU A 71 -4.05 3.74 0.01
CA LEU A 71 -4.07 4.48 -1.24
C LEU A 71 -5.33 4.20 -2.05
N LYS A 72 -5.77 2.94 -2.13
CA LYS A 72 -7.01 2.57 -2.80
C LYS A 72 -8.24 3.20 -2.14
N HIS A 73 -8.28 3.20 -0.80
CA HIS A 73 -9.36 3.86 -0.06
C HIS A 73 -9.41 5.36 -0.34
N ASN A 74 -8.25 6.04 -0.29
CA ASN A 74 -8.16 7.46 -0.62
C ASN A 74 -8.57 7.75 -2.06
N GLN A 75 -8.14 6.92 -3.02
CA GLN A 75 -8.52 7.05 -4.42
C GLN A 75 -10.04 6.99 -4.58
N SER A 76 -10.69 5.98 -4.01
CA SER A 76 -12.15 5.85 -4.07
C SER A 76 -12.88 7.03 -3.41
N GLY A 77 -12.35 7.54 -2.30
CA GLY A 77 -12.87 8.75 -1.65
C GLY A 77 -12.80 9.98 -2.57
N LEU A 78 -11.65 10.19 -3.22
CA LEU A 78 -11.46 11.29 -4.16
C LEU A 78 -12.37 11.16 -5.40
N GLU A 79 -12.53 9.95 -5.95
CA GLU A 79 -13.43 9.68 -7.07
C GLU A 79 -14.89 10.02 -6.71
N ASN A 80 -15.32 9.68 -5.49
CA ASN A 80 -16.64 10.05 -5.00
C ASN A 80 -16.79 11.57 -4.83
N ASP A 81 -15.80 12.24 -4.23
CA ASP A 81 -15.81 13.70 -4.06
C ASP A 81 -15.87 14.43 -5.40
N ILE A 82 -15.15 13.93 -6.42
CA ILE A 82 -15.22 14.44 -7.78
C ILE A 82 -16.63 14.29 -8.33
N ALA A 83 -17.22 13.09 -8.25
CA ALA A 83 -18.57 12.83 -8.76
C ALA A 83 -19.64 13.73 -8.11
N VAL A 84 -19.54 13.95 -6.79
CA VAL A 84 -20.45 14.86 -6.06
C VAL A 84 -20.27 16.30 -6.52
N LYS A 85 -19.04 16.76 -6.72
CA LYS A 85 -18.75 18.12 -7.19
C LYS A 85 -19.22 18.32 -8.63
N GLU A 86 -19.01 17.35 -9.51
CA GLU A 86 -19.50 17.38 -10.89
C GLU A 86 -21.03 17.46 -10.94
N ASN A 87 -21.73 16.67 -10.11
CA ASN A 87 -23.18 16.73 -9.99
C ASN A 87 -23.65 18.11 -9.50
N SER A 88 -23.02 18.64 -8.47
CA SER A 88 -23.34 19.95 -7.90
C SER A 88 -23.14 21.07 -8.93
N LEU A 89 -22.03 21.04 -9.66
CA LEU A 89 -21.73 21.99 -10.74
C LEU A 89 -22.77 21.89 -11.87
N GLN A 90 -23.21 20.69 -12.22
CA GLN A 90 -24.25 20.49 -13.23
C GLN A 90 -25.58 21.11 -12.78
N ILE A 91 -25.94 20.96 -11.51
CA ILE A 91 -27.14 21.59 -10.93
C ILE A 91 -27.01 23.11 -10.99
N ASP A 92 -25.89 23.67 -10.54
CA ASP A 92 -25.65 25.12 -10.56
C ASP A 92 -25.74 25.68 -11.99
N GLN A 93 -25.17 24.98 -12.97
CA GLN A 93 -25.24 25.38 -14.38
C GLN A 93 -26.70 25.40 -14.89
N ARG A 94 -27.52 24.40 -14.51
CA ARG A 94 -28.94 24.37 -14.85
C ARG A 94 -29.70 25.53 -14.20
N CYS A 95 -29.42 25.83 -12.93
CA CYS A 95 -30.01 26.96 -12.21
C CYS A 95 -29.66 28.31 -12.84
N LEU A 96 -28.39 28.52 -13.19
CA LEU A 96 -27.94 29.73 -13.89
C LEU A 96 -28.61 29.89 -15.25
N ASN A 97 -28.73 28.80 -16.02
CA ASN A 97 -29.42 28.81 -17.31
C ASN A 97 -30.91 29.15 -17.15
N ALA A 98 -31.60 28.52 -16.19
CA ALA A 98 -33.01 28.80 -15.91
C ALA A 98 -33.24 30.27 -15.51
N ARG A 99 -32.35 30.83 -14.68
CA ARG A 99 -32.40 32.25 -14.28
C ARG A 99 -32.26 33.20 -15.47
N ARG A 100 -31.40 32.89 -16.44
CA ARG A 100 -31.25 33.70 -17.68
C ARG A 100 -32.53 33.73 -18.51
N THR A 101 -33.28 32.63 -18.52
CA THR A 101 -34.53 32.52 -19.28
C THR A 101 -35.78 32.93 -18.48
N PHE A 102 -35.64 33.25 -17.19
CA PHE A 102 -36.78 33.56 -16.34
C PHE A 102 -37.35 34.95 -16.69
N PRO A 103 -38.63 35.05 -17.11
CA PRO A 103 -39.23 36.31 -17.49
C PRO A 103 -39.52 37.15 -16.25
N ILE A 104 -38.61 38.06 -15.89
CA ILE A 104 -38.82 39.03 -14.82
C ILE A 104 -39.74 40.12 -15.36
N ARG A 105 -41.01 40.07 -14.97
CA ARG A 105 -41.97 41.15 -15.22
C ARG A 105 -41.85 42.19 -14.10
N ASP A 106 -40.78 42.97 -14.11
CA ASP A 106 -40.69 44.13 -13.24
C ASP A 106 -41.47 45.31 -13.88
N LYS A 107 -42.29 45.98 -13.08
CA LYS A 107 -42.92 47.25 -13.48
C LYS A 107 -41.89 48.41 -13.54
N ARG A 108 -40.63 48.17 -13.15
CA ARG A 108 -39.52 49.16 -13.08
C ARG A 108 -38.22 48.73 -13.80
N GLY A 109 -38.26 47.78 -14.73
CA GLY A 109 -37.11 47.38 -15.57
C GLY A 109 -36.29 46.20 -15.03
N SER A 110 -35.57 45.46 -15.89
CA SER A 110 -34.96 44.18 -15.51
C SER A 110 -33.80 44.32 -14.51
N LEU A 111 -34.03 43.90 -13.26
CA LEU A 111 -33.07 43.90 -12.14
C LEU A 111 -31.80 43.03 -12.33
N PHE A 112 -31.66 42.34 -13.46
CA PHE A 112 -30.61 41.33 -13.69
C PHE A 112 -29.71 41.66 -14.89
N SER A 113 -29.74 42.90 -15.40
CA SER A 113 -28.72 43.41 -16.32
C SER A 113 -27.42 43.83 -15.61
N LEU A 114 -27.22 43.45 -14.34
CA LEU A 114 -25.95 43.66 -13.66
C LEU A 114 -24.96 42.59 -14.14
N PRO A 115 -23.82 42.99 -14.72
CA PRO A 115 -22.83 42.04 -15.20
C PRO A 115 -22.34 41.23 -14.00
N VAL A 116 -22.27 39.90 -14.18
CA VAL A 116 -21.57 39.03 -13.24
C VAL A 116 -20.09 39.37 -13.39
N CYS A 117 -19.57 40.24 -12.52
CA CYS A 117 -18.15 40.48 -12.42
C CYS A 117 -17.50 39.21 -11.86
N TYR A 118 -16.57 38.65 -12.65
CA TYR A 118 -15.63 37.61 -12.21
C TYR A 118 -14.56 38.21 -11.29
#